data_AF-A0A368G6Q9-F1
#
_entry.id   AF-A0A368G6Q9-F1
#
_cell.length_a   1.000
_cell.length_b   1.000
_cell.length_c   1.000
_cell.angle_alpha   90.00
_cell.angle_beta   90.00
_cell.angle_gamma   90.00
#
_symmetry.space_group_name_H-M   'P 1'
#
loop_
_entity.id
_entity.type
_entity.pdbx_description
1 polymer ?
#
loop_
_entity_poly.entity_id
_entity_poly.type
_entity_poly.pdbx_seq_one_letter_code
_entity_poly.pdbx_strand_id
1 'polypeptide(L)'
;MDIAAKAPGWQFRAITRKGTLTLGNDGKTAHVDWDLSSDRDIMSGFSYKGRGMELSDLTEYNGHILSPDDKTGILFEIKNNKALPWVILNSGPGNTTKGMKTEWLTIKGSFLYAGGHGVEYRDDKGIVFSEDQMWIKSRLRGTNLLITADERFNAFEIVRVGTLDHPERGFSAFAFVPGTNDNVIVALKSKGMDGKAPESFVTVFDIRGQIMMEDQKLGNNYKFEGIFFL
;
A
#
# COMPACT_ATOMS: atom_id res chain seq x y z
N MET A 1 -0.38 2.50 11.11
CA MET A 1 -0.50 2.92 12.54
C MET A 1 0.42 2.12 13.46
N ASP A 2 1.01 1.02 13.00
CA ASP A 2 2.11 0.36 13.69
C ASP A 2 1.73 -0.08 15.12
N ILE A 3 2.64 0.04 16.08
CA ILE A 3 2.41 -0.34 17.49
C ILE A 3 1.22 0.43 18.11
N ALA A 4 0.90 1.62 17.60
CA ALA A 4 -0.24 2.44 18.03
C ALA A 4 -1.60 1.98 17.48
N ALA A 5 -1.64 0.89 16.70
CA ALA A 5 -2.88 0.23 16.28
C ALA A 5 -3.63 -0.44 17.45
N LYS A 6 -3.01 -0.68 18.61
CA LYS A 6 -3.66 -1.31 19.78
C LYS A 6 -4.85 -0.49 20.28
N ALA A 7 -5.97 -1.16 20.52
CA ALA A 7 -7.21 -0.63 21.07
C ALA A 7 -7.67 -1.44 22.31
N PRO A 8 -8.63 -0.93 23.10
CA PRO A 8 -9.19 -1.67 24.24
C PRO A 8 -9.81 -3.02 23.82
N GLY A 9 -9.97 -3.93 24.79
CA GLY A 9 -10.69 -5.20 24.56
C GLY A 9 -9.98 -6.19 23.63
N TRP A 10 -8.65 -6.19 23.60
CA TRP A 10 -7.83 -7.04 22.72
C TRP A 10 -8.03 -6.78 21.22
N GLN A 11 -8.45 -5.56 20.86
CA GLN A 11 -8.63 -5.15 19.48
C GLN A 11 -7.44 -4.36 18.96
N PHE A 12 -7.37 -4.30 17.64
CA PHE A 12 -6.49 -3.44 16.88
C PHE A 12 -7.33 -2.62 15.91
N ARG A 13 -6.85 -1.43 15.55
CA ARG A 13 -7.55 -0.48 14.67
C ARG A 13 -6.68 -0.01 13.51
N ALA A 14 -7.32 0.27 12.39
CA ALA A 14 -6.81 1.10 11.30
C ALA A 14 -7.80 2.25 11.04
N ILE A 15 -7.39 3.29 10.31
CA ILE A 15 -8.25 4.45 9.99
C ILE A 15 -8.53 4.48 8.49
N THR A 16 -9.80 4.62 8.12
CA THR A 16 -10.22 4.98 6.77
C THR A 16 -10.51 6.46 6.68
N ARG A 17 -10.11 7.11 5.58
CA ARG A 17 -10.44 8.49 5.22
C ARG A 17 -10.91 8.56 3.78
N LYS A 18 -11.83 9.48 3.48
CA LYS A 18 -12.29 9.82 2.14
C LYS A 18 -11.70 11.15 1.65
N GLY A 19 -11.64 11.30 0.34
CA GLY A 19 -11.30 12.54 -0.33
C GLY A 19 -11.78 12.54 -1.77
N THR A 20 -11.61 13.68 -2.44
CA THR A 20 -11.96 13.90 -3.84
C THR A 20 -10.71 14.31 -4.61
N LEU A 21 -10.34 13.55 -5.63
CA LEU A 21 -9.35 13.96 -6.63
C LEU A 21 -10.06 14.66 -7.79
N THR A 22 -9.62 15.86 -8.13
CA THR A 22 -10.07 16.62 -9.31
C THR A 22 -8.89 16.82 -10.25
N LEU A 23 -9.08 16.53 -11.55
CA LEU A 23 -8.12 16.88 -12.60
C LEU A 23 -8.53 18.22 -13.24
N GLY A 24 -7.55 19.06 -13.55
CA GLY A 24 -7.77 20.29 -14.29
C GLY A 24 -8.06 20.03 -15.76
N ASN A 25 -8.88 20.90 -16.37
CA ASN A 25 -9.21 20.84 -17.80
C ASN A 25 -8.00 21.02 -18.74
N ASP A 26 -6.85 21.41 -18.21
CA ASP A 26 -5.59 21.53 -18.94
C ASP A 26 -4.84 20.19 -19.12
N GLY A 27 -5.30 19.13 -18.43
CA GLY A 27 -4.64 17.82 -18.41
C GLY A 27 -3.27 17.81 -17.73
N LYS A 28 -2.93 18.87 -16.97
CA LYS A 28 -1.60 19.08 -16.36
C LYS A 28 -1.66 19.41 -14.88
N THR A 29 -2.82 19.77 -14.36
CA THR A 29 -3.02 20.08 -12.94
C THR A 29 -3.93 19.05 -12.27
N ALA A 30 -3.71 18.82 -10.98
CA ALA A 30 -4.56 18.00 -10.15
C ALA A 30 -4.72 18.61 -8.75
N HIS A 31 -5.84 18.32 -8.08
CA HIS A 31 -6.13 18.79 -6.73
C HIS A 31 -6.78 17.67 -5.91
N VAL A 32 -6.39 17.53 -4.63
CA VAL A 32 -6.98 16.54 -3.73
C VAL A 32 -7.51 17.20 -2.46
N ASP A 33 -8.83 17.17 -2.32
CA ASP A 33 -9.54 17.60 -1.11
C ASP A 33 -9.81 16.39 -0.20
N TRP A 34 -9.30 16.42 1.03
CA TRP A 34 -9.51 15.36 2.01
C TRP A 34 -10.57 15.75 3.04
N ASP A 35 -11.57 14.89 3.23
CA ASP A 35 -12.55 15.06 4.29
C ASP A 35 -11.99 14.55 5.62
N LEU A 36 -11.37 15.42 6.40
CA LEU A 36 -10.86 15.09 7.74
C LEU A 36 -11.98 14.66 8.72
N SER A 37 -13.23 15.03 8.46
CA SER A 37 -14.38 14.58 9.27
C SER A 37 -14.83 13.15 8.94
N SER A 38 -14.35 12.59 7.81
CA SER A 38 -14.57 11.21 7.42
C SER A 38 -13.61 10.20 8.06
N ASP A 39 -12.70 10.63 8.95
CA ASP A 39 -11.83 9.72 9.72
C ASP A 39 -12.69 8.73 10.53
N ARG A 40 -12.59 7.44 10.21
CA ARG A 40 -13.26 6.36 10.97
C ARG A 40 -12.32 5.22 11.30
N ASP A 41 -12.42 4.73 12.52
CA ASP A 41 -11.79 3.48 12.94
C ASP A 41 -12.49 2.26 12.32
N ILE A 42 -11.68 1.38 11.74
CA ILE A 42 -12.05 -0.01 11.45
C ILE A 42 -11.25 -0.91 12.39
N MET A 43 -11.91 -1.90 13.00
CA MET A 43 -11.35 -2.69 14.11
C MET A 43 -11.40 -4.19 13.86
N SER A 44 -10.42 -4.91 14.41
CA SER A 44 -10.33 -6.38 14.38
C SER A 44 -9.68 -6.91 15.65
N GLY A 45 -10.09 -8.11 16.09
CA GLY A 45 -9.43 -8.85 17.17
C GLY A 45 -8.33 -9.80 16.69
N PHE A 46 -8.18 -9.98 15.37
CA PHE A 46 -7.12 -10.82 14.82
C PHE A 46 -5.76 -10.16 15.03
N SER A 47 -4.81 -10.91 15.56
CA SER A 47 -3.45 -10.43 15.79
C SER A 47 -2.44 -11.57 15.76
N TYR A 48 -1.20 -11.23 15.40
CA TYR A 48 -0.05 -12.12 15.48
C TYR A 48 0.97 -11.52 16.44
N LYS A 49 1.30 -12.25 17.51
CA LYS A 49 2.21 -11.78 18.59
C LYS A 49 1.83 -10.41 19.18
N GLY A 50 0.52 -10.13 19.29
CA GLY A 50 0.01 -8.88 19.86
C GLY A 50 0.20 -7.65 18.97
N ARG A 51 0.24 -7.84 17.64
CA ARG A 51 0.16 -6.81 16.60
C ARG A 51 -0.85 -7.23 15.53
N GLY A 52 -1.53 -6.28 14.90
CA GLY A 52 -2.55 -6.52 13.87
C GLY A 52 -3.20 -5.21 13.44
N MET A 53 -4.02 -5.25 12.38
CA MET A 53 -4.55 -4.05 11.70
C MET A 53 -3.45 -3.06 11.26
N GLU A 54 -2.26 -3.58 10.98
CA GLU A 54 -1.19 -2.80 10.34
C GLU A 54 -1.39 -2.95 8.83
N LEU A 55 -2.40 -2.24 8.35
CA LEU A 55 -2.89 -2.29 6.98
C LEU A 55 -1.96 -1.53 6.03
N SER A 56 -1.31 -2.26 5.11
CA SER A 56 -0.20 -1.73 4.29
C SER A 56 -0.57 -1.36 2.84
N ASP A 57 -1.78 -1.65 2.36
CA ASP A 57 -2.28 -1.16 1.05
C ASP A 57 -3.82 -1.26 0.97
N LEU A 58 -4.45 -0.82 -0.12
CA LEU A 58 -5.90 -0.79 -0.34
C LEU A 58 -6.19 -0.88 -1.85
N THR A 59 -6.94 -1.90 -2.30
CA THR A 59 -7.24 -2.14 -3.73
C THR A 59 -8.62 -2.75 -3.90
N GLU A 60 -9.36 -2.37 -4.95
CA GLU A 60 -10.62 -3.02 -5.33
C GLU A 60 -10.34 -4.25 -6.22
N TYR A 61 -10.97 -5.39 -5.93
CA TYR A 61 -10.91 -6.58 -6.77
C TYR A 61 -12.20 -7.41 -6.69
N ASN A 62 -12.85 -7.61 -7.84
CA ASN A 62 -14.08 -8.40 -8.01
C ASN A 62 -15.26 -7.95 -7.11
N GLY A 63 -15.41 -6.65 -6.89
CA GLY A 63 -16.44 -6.04 -6.04
C GLY A 63 -16.07 -5.96 -4.55
N HIS A 64 -14.81 -6.24 -4.20
CA HIS A 64 -14.30 -6.23 -2.83
C HIS A 64 -13.18 -5.20 -2.68
N ILE A 65 -13.31 -4.27 -1.74
CA ILE A 65 -12.21 -3.39 -1.34
C ILE A 65 -11.34 -4.15 -0.35
N LEU A 66 -10.06 -4.36 -0.65
CA LEU A 66 -9.19 -5.28 0.07
C LEU A 66 -7.97 -4.58 0.64
N SER A 67 -7.54 -4.97 1.84
CA SER A 67 -6.39 -4.40 2.53
C SER A 67 -5.63 -5.47 3.33
N PRO A 68 -4.29 -5.62 3.18
CA PRO A 68 -3.52 -6.65 3.86
C PRO A 68 -2.99 -6.15 5.21
N ASP A 69 -3.16 -6.93 6.28
CA ASP A 69 -2.48 -6.71 7.56
C ASP A 69 -1.12 -7.40 7.57
N ASP A 70 -0.04 -6.62 7.55
CA ASP A 70 1.33 -7.09 7.40
C ASP A 70 1.86 -7.88 8.61
N LYS A 71 1.09 -8.00 9.70
CA LYS A 71 1.46 -8.82 10.87
C LYS A 71 0.78 -10.17 10.88
N THR A 72 -0.51 -10.22 10.58
CA THR A 72 -1.28 -11.47 10.54
C THR A 72 -1.17 -12.18 9.18
N GLY A 73 -0.83 -11.45 8.13
CA GLY A 73 -0.95 -11.91 6.75
C GLY A 73 -2.40 -12.03 6.27
N ILE A 74 -3.37 -11.50 7.02
CA ILE A 74 -4.78 -11.54 6.64
C ILE A 74 -5.05 -10.41 5.64
N LEU A 75 -5.60 -10.78 4.49
CA LEU A 75 -6.25 -9.87 3.56
C LEU A 75 -7.69 -9.66 4.04
N PHE A 76 -8.03 -8.42 4.41
CA PHE A 76 -9.34 -8.02 4.89
C PHE A 76 -10.16 -7.37 3.77
N GLU A 77 -11.45 -7.72 3.65
CA GLU A 77 -12.43 -6.93 2.90
C GLU A 77 -12.90 -5.76 3.79
N ILE A 78 -12.74 -4.53 3.31
CA ILE A 78 -13.18 -3.31 3.98
C ILE A 78 -14.59 -2.97 3.50
N LYS A 79 -15.60 -3.24 4.34
CA LYS A 79 -17.01 -3.13 3.95
C LYS A 79 -17.88 -2.65 5.10
N ASN A 80 -18.73 -1.65 4.84
CA ASN A 80 -19.66 -1.09 5.83
C ASN A 80 -18.98 -0.70 7.16
N ASN A 81 -17.79 -0.08 7.07
CA ASN A 81 -16.91 0.27 8.21
C ASN A 81 -16.46 -0.93 9.06
N LYS A 82 -16.27 -2.10 8.43
CA LYS A 82 -15.70 -3.31 9.07
C LYS A 82 -14.54 -3.85 8.25
N ALA A 83 -13.57 -4.43 8.93
CA ALA A 83 -12.54 -5.26 8.32
C ALA A 83 -12.95 -6.73 8.45
N LEU A 84 -13.37 -7.35 7.35
CA LEU A 84 -13.85 -8.73 7.31
C LEU A 84 -12.69 -9.64 6.85
N PRO A 85 -12.23 -10.63 7.64
CA PRO A 85 -11.16 -11.54 7.21
C PRO A 85 -11.57 -12.30 5.94
N TRP A 86 -10.77 -12.25 4.89
CA TRP A 86 -11.10 -12.88 3.60
C TRP A 86 -10.15 -14.04 3.26
N VAL A 87 -8.84 -13.79 3.25
CA VAL A 87 -7.80 -14.80 2.94
C VAL A 87 -6.62 -14.61 3.88
N ILE A 88 -5.96 -15.69 4.30
CA ILE A 88 -4.67 -15.61 5.02
C ILE A 88 -3.52 -15.99 4.08
N LEU A 89 -2.50 -15.14 4.05
CA LEU A 89 -1.26 -15.32 3.30
C LEU A 89 -0.17 -15.80 4.26
N ASN A 90 0.34 -17.01 4.03
CA ASN A 90 1.44 -17.58 4.81
C ASN A 90 2.80 -17.03 4.33
N SER A 91 3.78 -16.80 5.20
CA SER A 91 5.10 -16.25 4.82
C SER A 91 5.88 -17.12 3.82
N GLY A 92 6.91 -16.55 3.18
CA GLY A 92 7.87 -17.29 2.36
C GLY A 92 7.22 -18.08 1.22
N PRO A 93 7.66 -19.32 0.93
CA PRO A 93 7.03 -20.19 -0.07
C PRO A 93 5.67 -20.77 0.35
N GLY A 94 5.18 -20.50 1.57
CA GLY A 94 3.85 -20.94 2.04
C GLY A 94 3.85 -22.17 2.94
N ASN A 95 5.01 -22.63 3.39
CA ASN A 95 5.20 -23.76 4.32
C ASN A 95 5.69 -23.31 5.72
N THR A 96 5.40 -22.06 6.11
CA THR A 96 5.86 -21.46 7.37
C THR A 96 4.76 -21.45 8.45
N THR A 97 5.07 -20.99 9.65
CA THR A 97 4.10 -20.74 10.74
C THR A 97 3.85 -19.25 11.00
N LYS A 98 4.14 -18.39 10.02
CA LYS A 98 4.05 -16.93 10.11
C LYS A 98 3.06 -16.38 9.09
N GLY A 99 2.38 -15.30 9.45
CA GLY A 99 1.70 -14.44 8.47
C GLY A 99 2.73 -13.84 7.52
N MET A 100 2.36 -13.69 6.25
CA MET A 100 3.16 -12.97 5.28
C MET A 100 3.07 -11.47 5.57
N LYS A 101 4.20 -10.89 5.95
CA LYS A 101 4.35 -9.43 5.94
C LYS A 101 4.20 -8.96 4.48
N THR A 102 3.09 -8.27 4.22
CA THR A 102 2.61 -7.86 2.89
C THR A 102 2.54 -6.34 2.89
N GLU A 103 3.27 -5.71 1.98
CA GLU A 103 3.58 -4.28 1.94
C GLU A 103 2.90 -3.54 0.78
N TRP A 104 2.35 -4.24 -0.21
CA TRP A 104 1.66 -3.65 -1.36
C TRP A 104 0.69 -4.68 -1.99
N LEU A 105 -0.31 -4.20 -2.74
CA LEU A 105 -1.26 -4.91 -3.62
C LEU A 105 -1.14 -4.34 -5.07
N THR A 106 -1.65 -5.06 -6.09
CA THR A 106 -1.87 -4.57 -7.47
C THR A 106 -2.77 -5.57 -8.22
N ILE A 107 -2.95 -5.51 -9.55
CA ILE A 107 -3.76 -6.47 -10.34
C ILE A 107 -3.12 -6.65 -11.73
N LYS A 108 -3.08 -7.88 -12.26
CA LYS A 108 -2.75 -8.14 -13.69
C LYS A 108 -3.68 -9.20 -14.26
N GLY A 109 -4.42 -8.84 -15.31
CA GLY A 109 -5.46 -9.70 -15.88
C GLY A 109 -6.53 -10.04 -14.84
N SER A 110 -6.94 -11.31 -14.77
CA SER A 110 -7.93 -11.81 -13.80
C SER A 110 -7.34 -12.21 -12.44
N PHE A 111 -6.14 -11.73 -12.08
CA PHE A 111 -5.44 -12.12 -10.86
C PHE A 111 -5.03 -10.89 -10.04
N LEU A 112 -5.28 -10.98 -8.74
CA LEU A 112 -4.82 -10.01 -7.74
C LEU A 112 -3.30 -10.16 -7.51
N TYR A 113 -2.62 -9.02 -7.51
CA TYR A 113 -1.23 -8.61 -7.20
C TYR A 113 -0.97 -8.29 -5.69
N ALA A 114 0.10 -8.71 -5.00
CA ALA A 114 0.47 -8.25 -3.62
C ALA A 114 1.75 -8.88 -3.09
N GLY A 115 2.55 -8.25 -2.24
CA GLY A 115 3.81 -8.89 -1.81
C GLY A 115 4.50 -8.32 -0.60
N GLY A 116 5.59 -8.97 -0.20
CA GLY A 116 6.45 -8.47 0.86
C GLY A 116 7.38 -7.37 0.39
N HIS A 117 8.29 -6.98 1.28
CA HIS A 117 9.22 -5.85 1.10
C HIS A 117 10.22 -6.01 -0.07
N GLY A 118 10.34 -7.19 -0.69
CA GLY A 118 11.22 -7.42 -1.84
C GLY A 118 12.72 -7.47 -1.52
N VAL A 119 13.08 -7.58 -0.23
CA VAL A 119 14.46 -7.65 0.25
C VAL A 119 14.67 -8.88 1.12
N GLU A 120 15.92 -9.33 1.24
CA GLU A 120 16.33 -10.37 2.19
C GLU A 120 16.28 -9.85 3.62
N TYR A 121 15.90 -10.70 4.57
CA TYR A 121 16.16 -10.43 5.98
C TYR A 121 17.62 -10.78 6.32
N ARG A 122 18.32 -9.78 6.86
CA ARG A 122 19.72 -9.85 7.26
C ARG A 122 19.86 -9.54 8.75
N ASP A 123 20.83 -10.17 9.40
CA ASP A 123 21.17 -9.89 10.80
C ASP A 123 21.98 -8.58 10.95
N ASP A 124 22.41 -8.28 12.17
CA ASP A 124 23.21 -7.08 12.50
C ASP A 124 24.60 -7.06 11.83
N LYS A 125 25.06 -8.19 11.29
CA LYS A 125 26.30 -8.35 10.53
C LYS A 125 26.06 -8.40 9.02
N GLY A 126 24.82 -8.23 8.58
CA GLY A 126 24.42 -8.28 7.17
C GLY A 126 24.27 -9.69 6.63
N ILE A 127 24.34 -10.74 7.45
CA ILE A 127 24.20 -12.15 7.01
C ILE A 127 22.73 -12.43 6.74
N VAL A 128 22.41 -12.94 5.54
CA VAL A 128 21.05 -13.33 5.16
C VAL A 128 20.61 -14.54 5.98
N PHE A 129 19.48 -14.43 6.66
CA PHE A 129 18.86 -15.53 7.42
C PHE A 129 17.49 -15.94 6.93
N SER A 130 16.85 -15.16 6.03
CA SER A 130 15.57 -15.51 5.41
C SER A 130 15.31 -14.66 4.16
N GLU A 131 14.75 -15.28 3.13
CA GLU A 131 14.32 -14.62 1.88
C GLU A 131 12.78 -14.41 1.86
N ASP A 132 12.09 -14.62 2.99
CA ASP A 132 10.63 -14.68 3.09
C ASP A 132 9.89 -13.45 2.52
N GLN A 133 10.54 -12.28 2.51
CA GLN A 133 10.00 -11.02 1.99
C GLN A 133 10.25 -10.80 0.49
N MET A 134 11.15 -11.56 -0.11
CA MET A 134 11.31 -11.68 -1.57
C MET A 134 10.28 -12.63 -2.16
N TRP A 135 9.69 -13.49 -1.31
CA TRP A 135 8.56 -14.29 -1.72
C TRP A 135 7.32 -13.45 -1.92
N ILE A 136 6.59 -13.87 -2.93
CA ILE A 136 5.38 -13.22 -3.34
C ILE A 136 4.40 -14.31 -3.78
N LYS A 137 3.10 -14.14 -3.59
CA LYS A 137 2.13 -15.20 -3.93
C LYS A 137 1.86 -15.17 -5.44
N SER A 138 1.19 -16.14 -6.04
CA SER A 138 0.81 -15.95 -7.46
C SER A 138 -0.51 -16.64 -7.77
N ARG A 139 -1.59 -15.91 -8.04
CA ARG A 139 -2.19 -14.87 -7.15
C ARG A 139 -1.21 -14.08 -6.26
N LEU A 140 -0.72 -12.91 -6.73
CA LEU A 140 -0.08 -11.78 -5.98
C LEU A 140 1.51 -11.60 -6.03
N ARG A 141 2.15 -10.95 -7.06
CA ARG A 141 3.62 -10.54 -7.24
C ARG A 141 3.94 -9.07 -7.79
N GLY A 142 5.07 -8.40 -7.40
CA GLY A 142 5.39 -6.95 -7.64
C GLY A 142 6.69 -6.39 -6.95
N THR A 143 7.10 -5.10 -7.17
CA THR A 143 8.46 -4.54 -6.89
C THR A 143 8.57 -2.98 -6.79
N ASN A 144 9.78 -2.38 -6.66
CA ASN A 144 10.07 -0.92 -6.53
C ASN A 144 10.51 -0.19 -7.82
N LEU A 145 10.19 -0.77 -8.98
CA LEU A 145 10.44 -0.22 -10.31
C LEU A 145 9.08 -0.02 -10.99
N LEU A 146 8.91 1.03 -11.78
CA LEU A 146 7.79 1.06 -12.73
C LEU A 146 8.16 0.12 -13.88
N ILE A 147 7.78 -1.15 -13.74
CA ILE A 147 7.99 -2.17 -14.76
C ILE A 147 6.73 -2.27 -15.62
N THR A 148 6.79 -1.67 -16.80
CA THR A 148 5.81 -1.92 -17.86
C THR A 148 6.23 -3.20 -18.58
N ALA A 149 5.28 -4.10 -18.88
CA ALA A 149 5.57 -5.34 -19.61
C ALA A 149 4.44 -5.65 -20.59
N ASP A 150 4.78 -6.29 -21.72
CA ASP A 150 3.76 -6.78 -22.65
C ASP A 150 2.90 -7.89 -22.02
N GLU A 151 1.80 -8.23 -22.69
CA GLU A 151 0.86 -9.28 -22.23
C GLU A 151 1.56 -10.64 -21.98
N ARG A 152 2.62 -10.92 -22.74
CA ARG A 152 3.35 -12.20 -22.74
C ARG A 152 4.63 -12.20 -21.92
N PHE A 153 5.04 -11.06 -21.36
CA PHE A 153 6.32 -10.89 -20.65
C PHE A 153 7.56 -11.17 -21.52
N ASN A 154 7.49 -10.92 -22.84
CA ASN A 154 8.64 -10.94 -23.74
C ASN A 154 9.45 -9.63 -23.69
N ALA A 155 8.77 -8.52 -23.38
CA ALA A 155 9.35 -7.19 -23.34
C ALA A 155 9.04 -6.52 -21.99
N PHE A 156 10.06 -5.88 -21.42
CA PHE A 156 9.98 -5.12 -20.18
C PHE A 156 10.61 -3.75 -20.39
N GLU A 157 9.87 -2.70 -20.05
CA GLU A 157 10.41 -1.36 -19.87
C GLU A 157 10.52 -1.09 -18.38
N ILE A 158 11.69 -0.65 -17.93
CA ILE A 158 11.99 -0.43 -16.51
C ILE A 158 12.25 1.07 -16.32
N VAL A 159 11.21 1.79 -15.92
CA VAL A 159 11.30 3.22 -15.61
C VAL A 159 11.62 3.38 -14.12
N ARG A 160 12.69 4.12 -13.83
CA ARG A 160 13.00 4.58 -12.48
C ARG A 160 12.26 5.91 -12.27
N VAL A 161 11.20 5.87 -11.46
CA VAL A 161 10.35 7.05 -11.21
C VAL A 161 11.08 8.00 -10.25
N GLY A 162 11.58 9.11 -10.81
CA GLY A 162 12.25 10.17 -10.07
C GLY A 162 13.73 9.92 -9.73
N THR A 163 14.37 10.96 -9.19
CA THR A 163 15.70 10.93 -8.59
C THR A 163 15.61 10.55 -7.11
N LEU A 164 16.64 9.87 -6.57
CA LEU A 164 16.62 9.29 -5.22
C LEU A 164 16.97 10.32 -4.13
N ASP A 165 16.42 11.53 -4.23
CA ASP A 165 16.82 12.69 -3.43
C ASP A 165 16.27 12.66 -1.99
N HIS A 166 15.34 11.73 -1.75
CA HIS A 166 14.70 11.45 -0.47
C HIS A 166 14.70 9.95 -0.19
N PRO A 167 15.87 9.35 0.11
CA PRO A 167 16.01 7.90 0.32
C PRO A 167 15.21 7.38 1.54
N GLU A 168 14.69 8.26 2.38
CA GLU A 168 13.80 7.93 3.49
C GLU A 168 12.33 7.65 3.07
N ARG A 169 11.99 7.76 1.79
CA ARG A 169 10.62 7.62 1.27
C ARG A 169 10.51 6.49 0.26
N GLY A 170 9.45 5.69 0.39
CA GLY A 170 9.04 4.69 -0.59
C GLY A 170 7.61 4.95 -1.07
N PHE A 171 7.29 4.50 -2.28
CA PHE A 171 5.90 4.35 -2.73
C PHE A 171 5.26 3.21 -1.93
N SER A 172 4.16 3.49 -1.22
CA SER A 172 3.38 2.46 -0.51
C SER A 172 2.20 1.96 -1.34
N ALA A 173 1.55 2.86 -2.09
CA ALA A 173 0.47 2.54 -3.01
C ALA A 173 0.38 3.56 -4.15
N PHE A 174 -0.20 3.13 -5.27
CA PHE A 174 -0.58 3.97 -6.38
C PHE A 174 -1.87 3.47 -7.03
N ALA A 175 -2.60 4.38 -7.68
CA ALA A 175 -3.72 4.02 -8.54
C ALA A 175 -3.70 4.88 -9.81
N PHE A 176 -4.06 4.28 -10.95
CA PHE A 176 -4.36 5.05 -12.16
C PHE A 176 -5.65 5.83 -11.97
N VAL A 177 -5.65 7.10 -12.40
CA VAL A 177 -6.84 7.95 -12.30
C VAL A 177 -7.84 7.54 -13.37
N PRO A 178 -9.09 7.14 -13.01
CA PRO A 178 -10.09 6.70 -13.98
C PRO A 178 -10.35 7.74 -15.07
N GLY A 179 -10.55 7.26 -16.31
CA GLY A 179 -10.77 8.13 -17.47
C GLY A 179 -9.51 8.75 -18.09
N THR A 180 -8.31 8.50 -17.55
CA THR A 180 -7.04 9.01 -18.10
C THR A 180 -6.33 8.03 -19.06
N ASN A 181 -6.96 6.91 -19.41
CA ASN A 181 -6.35 5.81 -20.17
C ASN A 181 -5.01 5.35 -19.56
N ASP A 182 -4.98 5.23 -18.23
CA ASP A 182 -3.82 4.84 -17.42
C ASP A 182 -2.56 5.74 -17.62
N ASN A 183 -2.73 6.99 -18.04
CA ASN A 183 -1.62 7.94 -18.20
C ASN A 183 -1.33 8.77 -16.93
N VAL A 184 -2.25 8.84 -15.95
CA VAL A 184 -2.08 9.64 -14.73
C VAL A 184 -2.16 8.74 -13.51
N ILE A 185 -1.23 8.94 -12.57
CA ILE A 185 -1.08 8.19 -11.32
C ILE A 185 -1.31 9.15 -10.14
N VAL A 186 -2.14 8.73 -9.18
CA VAL A 186 -2.10 9.26 -7.81
C VAL A 186 -1.30 8.30 -6.93
N ALA A 187 -0.39 8.82 -6.11
CA ALA A 187 0.47 8.01 -5.26
C ALA A 187 0.54 8.53 -3.83
N LEU A 188 0.69 7.61 -2.88
CA LEU A 188 0.98 7.91 -1.49
C LEU A 188 2.48 7.75 -1.19
N LYS A 189 3.01 8.70 -0.42
CA LYS A 189 4.34 8.65 0.19
C LYS A 189 4.15 8.71 1.70
N SER A 190 4.77 7.79 2.44
CA SER A 190 4.84 7.87 3.90
C SER A 190 6.26 8.14 4.37
N LYS A 191 6.37 8.76 5.55
CA LYS A 191 7.63 9.08 6.21
C LYS A 191 7.59 8.52 7.63
N GLY A 192 8.27 7.39 7.83
CA GLY A 192 8.62 6.89 9.15
C GLY A 192 9.90 7.57 9.65
N MET A 193 9.91 8.05 10.90
CA MET A 193 11.10 8.50 11.58
C MET A 193 11.07 7.95 13.01
N ASP A 194 12.18 7.33 13.44
CA ASP A 194 12.26 6.76 14.79
C ASP A 194 11.92 7.80 15.87
N GLY A 195 10.98 7.42 16.75
CA GLY A 195 10.51 8.27 17.84
C GLY A 195 9.64 9.47 17.46
N LYS A 196 9.28 9.66 16.18
CA LYS A 196 8.39 10.74 15.72
C LYS A 196 7.05 10.20 15.22
N ALA A 197 6.02 11.04 15.25
CA ALA A 197 4.73 10.71 14.65
C ALA A 197 4.89 10.58 13.12
N PRO A 198 4.27 9.58 12.46
CA PRO A 198 4.41 9.36 11.03
C PRO A 198 3.74 10.48 10.23
N GLU A 199 4.25 10.73 9.04
CA GLU A 199 3.66 11.70 8.10
C GLU A 199 3.31 10.98 6.80
N SER A 200 2.20 11.38 6.17
CA SER A 200 1.82 10.91 4.84
C SER A 200 1.54 12.09 3.92
N PHE A 201 1.86 11.90 2.65
CA PHE A 201 1.74 12.88 1.58
C PHE A 201 1.10 12.22 0.37
N VAL A 202 0.37 13.00 -0.43
CA VAL A 202 -0.15 12.60 -1.74
C VAL A 202 0.48 13.46 -2.83
N THR A 203 0.73 12.85 -3.99
CA THR A 203 1.19 13.53 -5.21
C THR A 203 0.45 12.93 -6.41
N VAL A 204 0.38 13.70 -7.51
CA VAL A 204 -0.20 13.26 -8.78
C VAL A 204 0.81 13.56 -9.89
N PHE A 205 1.05 12.57 -10.76
CA PHE A 205 2.00 12.68 -11.87
C PHE A 205 1.59 11.80 -13.06
N ASP A 206 2.07 12.11 -14.26
CA ASP A 206 1.85 11.28 -15.43
C ASP A 206 2.83 10.08 -15.51
N ILE A 207 2.56 9.11 -16.38
CA ILE A 207 3.45 7.94 -16.59
C ILE A 207 4.85 8.30 -17.14
N ARG A 208 5.10 9.56 -17.51
CA ARG A 208 6.40 10.08 -17.92
C ARG A 208 7.15 10.77 -16.77
N GLY A 209 6.54 10.84 -15.60
CA GLY A 209 7.08 11.49 -14.40
C GLY A 209 6.83 12.99 -14.33
N GLN A 210 5.98 13.58 -15.18
CA GLN A 210 5.60 14.98 -15.06
C GLN A 210 4.67 15.17 -13.86
N ILE A 211 5.13 15.91 -12.86
CA ILE A 211 4.33 16.26 -11.67
C ILE A 211 3.17 17.17 -12.08
N MET A 212 1.95 16.77 -11.71
CA MET A 212 0.70 17.52 -11.85
C MET A 212 0.25 18.13 -10.52
N MET A 213 0.70 17.55 -9.40
CA MET A 213 0.50 18.05 -8.05
C MET A 213 1.67 17.64 -7.16
N GLU A 214 2.35 18.63 -6.59
CA GLU A 214 3.43 18.46 -5.61
C GLU A 214 2.97 17.78 -4.31
N ASP A 215 3.91 17.34 -3.48
CA ASP A 215 3.64 16.60 -2.23
C ASP A 215 2.75 17.41 -1.24
N GLN A 216 1.46 17.06 -1.18
CA GLN A 216 0.50 17.63 -0.23
C GLN A 216 0.40 16.73 1.02
N LYS A 217 0.70 17.29 2.21
CA LYS A 217 0.61 16.55 3.48
C LYS A 217 -0.85 16.23 3.83
N LEU A 218 -1.12 14.98 4.21
CA LEU A 218 -2.47 14.48 4.56
C LEU A 218 -2.97 14.92 5.95
N GLY A 219 -2.13 15.51 6.79
CA GLY A 219 -2.51 15.93 8.15
C GLY A 219 -2.70 14.78 9.14
N ASN A 220 -3.13 15.11 10.37
CA ASN A 220 -3.36 14.23 11.52
C ASN A 220 -2.22 13.27 11.94
N ASN A 221 -1.05 13.34 11.30
CA ASN A 221 0.15 12.53 11.54
C ASN A 221 -0.14 11.02 11.58
N TYR A 222 -0.93 10.56 10.61
CA TYR A 222 -1.14 9.14 10.33
C TYR A 222 -0.23 8.65 9.20
N LYS A 223 0.07 7.36 9.23
CA LYS A 223 0.64 6.60 8.12
C LYS A 223 -0.53 6.02 7.30
N PHE A 224 -0.75 6.56 6.11
CA PHE A 224 -1.69 6.03 5.12
C PHE A 224 -0.88 5.27 4.08
N GLU A 225 -1.24 4.01 3.85
CA GLU A 225 -0.41 3.11 3.04
C GLU A 225 -1.12 2.62 1.78
N GLY A 226 -2.45 2.73 1.69
CA GLY A 226 -3.27 2.38 0.53
C GLY A 226 -4.19 3.50 0.05
N ILE A 227 -4.47 3.54 -1.27
CA ILE A 227 -5.38 4.50 -1.92
C ILE A 227 -6.15 3.82 -3.05
N PHE A 228 -7.45 4.11 -3.19
CA PHE A 228 -8.30 3.59 -4.26
C PHE A 228 -9.41 4.59 -4.61
N PHE A 229 -10.05 4.39 -5.77
CA PHE A 229 -11.22 5.15 -6.21
C PHE A 229 -12.53 4.41 -5.87
N LEU A 230 -13.51 5.14 -5.35
CA LEU A 230 -14.84 4.67 -4.93
C LEU A 230 -15.89 4.79 -6.05
#